data_AF-A0A968PCK7-F1
#
_entry.id   AF-A0A968PCK7-F1
#
_cell.length_a   1.000
_cell.length_b   1.000
_cell.length_c   1.000
_cell.angle_alpha   90.00
_cell.angle_beta   90.00
_cell.angle_gamma   90.00
#
_symmetry.space_group_name_H-M   'P 1'
#
loop_
_entity.id
_entity.type
_entity.pdbx_description
1 polymer ?
#
loop_
_entity_poly.entity_id
_entity_poly.type
_entity_poly.pdbx_seq_one_letter_code
_entity_poly.pdbx_strand_id
1 'polypeptide(L)' 'MKTIPSIERLRKDDLLVEVDVCWLEDEHPWSPYLAPEDALRLNDVRMALDAHDLEKIQHYGGRLYRVTPLAVA' A
#
# COMPACT_ATOMS: atom_id res chain seq x y z
N MET A 1 -18.71 11.45 -8.14
CA MET A 1 -17.64 10.68 -7.49
C MET A 1 -16.65 10.24 -8.55
N LYS A 2 -15.41 10.71 -8.44
CA LYS A 2 -14.30 10.44 -9.37
C LYS A 2 -13.27 9.56 -8.66
N THR A 3 -12.69 8.60 -9.38
CA THR A 3 -11.66 7.69 -8.86
C THR A 3 -10.28 8.15 -9.32
N ILE A 4 -9.33 8.25 -8.39
CA ILE A 4 -7.95 8.62 -8.64
C ILE A 4 -7.08 7.41 -8.28
N PRO A 5 -6.52 6.68 -9.27
CA PRO A 5 -5.60 5.58 -8.99
C PRO A 5 -4.28 6.13 -8.42
N SER A 6 -3.77 5.48 -7.38
CA SER A 6 -2.49 5.79 -6.74
C SER A 6 -1.76 4.50 -6.37
N ILE A 7 -0.45 4.61 -6.12
CA ILE A 7 0.37 3.54 -5.57
C ILE A 7 0.83 3.95 -4.17
N GLU A 8 0.34 3.26 -3.16
CA GLU A 8 0.79 3.44 -1.78
C GLU A 8 1.95 2.50 -1.47
N ARG A 9 2.86 2.99 -0.63
CA ARG A 9 4.09 2.28 -0.29
C ARG A 9 4.15 1.97 1.19
N LEU A 10 4.20 0.69 1.51
CA LEU A 10 4.35 0.19 2.87
C LEU A 10 5.77 -0.34 3.03
N ARG A 11 6.50 0.17 4.01
CA ARG A 11 7.88 -0.26 4.28
C ARG A 11 8.00 -0.82 5.70
N LYS A 12 8.68 -1.95 5.82
CA LYS A 12 9.15 -2.50 7.08
C LYS A 12 10.57 -3.04 6.90
N ASP A 13 11.51 -2.57 7.72
CA ASP A 13 12.92 -2.95 7.65
C ASP A 13 13.53 -2.77 6.22
N ASP A 14 14.00 -3.88 5.63
CA ASP A 14 14.51 -3.97 4.26
C ASP A 14 13.42 -4.36 3.24
N LEU A 15 12.17 -4.49 3.64
CA LEU A 15 11.06 -4.84 2.76
C LEU A 15 10.20 -3.62 2.43
N LEU A 16 9.82 -3.50 1.16
CA LEU A 16 8.91 -2.49 0.64
C LEU A 16 7.83 -3.17 -0.21
N VAL A 17 6.57 -2.81 0.02
CA VAL A 17 5.43 -3.27 -0.77
C VAL A 17 4.76 -2.07 -1.41
N GLU A 18 4.58 -2.12 -2.73
CA GLU A 18 3.73 -1.18 -3.46
C GLU A 18 2.34 -1.79 -3.66
N VAL A 19 1.30 -1.08 -3.26
CA VAL A 19 -0.10 -1.52 -3.39
C VAL A 19 -0.86 -0.49 -4.23
N ASP A 20 -1.49 -0.96 -5.29
CA ASP A 20 -2.40 -0.15 -6.10
C ASP A 20 -3.70 0.11 -5.31
N VAL A 21 -4.09 1.38 -5.20
CA VAL A 21 -5.28 1.84 -4.48
C VAL A 21 -6.06 2.88 -5.29
N CYS A 22 -7.32 3.07 -4.94
CA CYS A 22 -8.18 4.12 -5.48
C CYS A 22 -8.56 5.11 -4.39
N TRP A 23 -8.26 6.38 -4.65
CA TRP A 23 -8.82 7.49 -3.91
C TRP A 23 -10.14 7.92 -4.56
N LEU A 24 -11.13 8.23 -3.74
CA LEU A 24 -12.44 8.71 -4.12
C LEU A 24 -12.50 10.22 -3.90
N GLU A 25 -12.92 10.94 -4.92
CA GLU A 25 -13.08 12.40 -4.91
C GLU A 25 -14.54 12.75 -5.22
N ASP A 26 -15.15 13.51 -4.32
CA ASP A 26 -16.50 14.05 -4.43
C ASP A 26 -16.59 15.43 -3.76
N GLU A 27 -17.81 15.97 -3.63
CA GLU A 27 -18.05 17.29 -3.03
C GLU A 27 -17.96 17.28 -1.49
N HIS A 28 -17.68 16.12 -0.87
CA HIS A 28 -17.57 16.01 0.57
C HIS A 28 -16.34 16.80 1.08
N PRO A 29 -16.43 17.54 2.20
CA PRO A 29 -15.31 18.34 2.73
C PRO A 29 -14.04 17.55 3.10
N TRP A 30 -14.13 16.22 3.16
CA TRP A 30 -13.01 15.31 3.47
C TRP A 30 -12.48 14.57 2.24
N SER A 31 -12.94 14.94 1.04
CA SER A 31 -12.35 14.46 -0.19
C SER A 31 -10.93 15.05 -0.38
N PRO A 32 -9.99 14.28 -0.94
CA PRO A 32 -10.13 12.87 -1.33
C PRO A 32 -9.97 11.92 -0.14
N TYR A 33 -10.66 10.78 -0.19
CA TYR A 33 -10.53 9.69 0.80
C TYR A 33 -10.34 8.34 0.12
N LEU A 34 -9.69 7.41 0.81
CA LEU A 34 -9.42 6.08 0.27
C LEU A 34 -10.72 5.26 0.20
N ALA A 35 -10.89 4.42 -0.83
CA ALA A 35 -11.97 3.46 -0.84
C ALA A 35 -11.89 2.53 0.39
N PRO A 36 -13.01 2.17 1.04
CA PRO A 36 -12.98 1.33 2.24
C PRO A 36 -12.26 -0.01 2.02
N GLU A 37 -12.46 -0.64 0.86
CA GLU A 37 -11.79 -1.90 0.51
C GLU A 37 -10.27 -1.73 0.40
N ASP A 38 -9.81 -0.62 -0.17
CA ASP A 38 -8.38 -0.32 -0.27
C ASP A 38 -7.78 -0.03 1.12
N ALA A 39 -8.56 0.56 2.03
CA ALA A 39 -8.10 0.87 3.39
C ALA A 39 -7.89 -0.43 4.18
N LEU A 40 -8.82 -1.38 4.03
CA LEU A 40 -8.69 -2.73 4.58
C LEU A 40 -7.51 -3.47 3.94
N ARG A 41 -7.34 -3.41 2.62
CA ARG A 41 -6.21 -4.03 1.94
C ARG A 41 -4.86 -3.51 2.44
N LEU A 42 -4.71 -2.19 2.59
CA LEU A 42 -3.48 -1.60 3.15
C LEU A 42 -3.22 -2.07 4.58
N ASN A 43 -4.27 -2.19 5.40
CA ASN A 43 -4.14 -2.71 6.75
C ASN A 43 -3.70 -4.18 6.77
N ASP A 44 -4.28 -5.01 5.91
CA ASP A 44 -3.93 -6.44 5.80
C ASP A 44 -2.49 -6.62 5.32
N VAL A 45 -2.06 -5.84 4.31
CA VAL A 45 -0.66 -5.86 3.83
C VAL A 45 0.30 -5.42 4.93
N ARG A 46 -0.06 -4.38 5.71
CA ARG A 46 0.74 -3.95 6.87
C ARG A 46 0.88 -5.07 7.90
N MET A 47 -0.20 -5.79 8.21
CA MET A 47 -0.15 -6.93 9.13
C MET A 47 0.67 -8.11 8.58
N ALA A 48 0.58 -8.38 7.27
CA ALA A 48 1.36 -9.43 6.62
C ALA A 48 2.86 -9.09 6.60
N LEU A 49 3.21 -7.82 6.35
CA LEU A 49 4.57 -7.32 6.52
C LEU A 49 5.04 -7.49 7.96
N ASP A 50 4.17 -7.21 8.93
CA ASP A 50 4.52 -7.35 10.34
C ASP A 50 4.88 -8.79 10.73
N ALA A 51 4.14 -9.75 10.18
CA ALA A 51 4.33 -11.19 10.39
C ALA A 51 5.36 -11.84 9.46
N HIS A 52 5.98 -11.09 8.54
CA HIS A 52 6.82 -11.62 7.45
C HIS A 52 6.13 -12.69 6.59
N ASP A 53 4.80 -12.59 6.42
CA ASP A 53 3.98 -13.53 5.64
C ASP A 53 3.97 -13.13 4.15
N LEU A 54 4.95 -13.66 3.41
CA LEU A 54 5.16 -13.30 1.99
C LEU A 54 4.05 -13.81 1.07
N GLU A 55 3.37 -14.90 1.43
CA GLU A 55 2.26 -15.46 0.65
C GLU A 55 1.05 -14.52 0.69
N LYS A 56 0.73 -13.99 1.88
CA LYS A 56 -0.34 -12.99 2.00
C LYS A 56 -0.02 -11.70 1.24
N ILE A 57 1.21 -11.22 1.31
CA ILE A 57 1.61 -9.99 0.59
C ILE A 57 1.38 -10.15 -0.92
N GLN A 58 1.73 -11.30 -1.49
CA GLN A 58 1.46 -11.60 -2.90
C GLN A 58 -0.04 -11.70 -3.19
N HIS A 59 -0.82 -12.31 -2.29
CA HIS A 59 -2.27 -12.45 -2.46
C HIS A 59 -2.99 -11.10 -2.54
N TYR A 60 -2.58 -10.12 -1.72
CA TYR A 60 -3.16 -8.77 -1.72
C TYR A 60 -2.66 -7.88 -2.87
N GLY A 61 -1.92 -8.44 -3.84
CA GLY A 61 -1.56 -7.76 -5.09
C GLY A 61 -0.42 -6.77 -4.97
N GLY A 62 0.36 -6.84 -3.89
CA GLY A 62 1.48 -5.94 -3.67
C GLY A 62 2.72 -6.34 -4.48
N ARG A 63 3.38 -5.38 -5.13
CA ARG A 63 4.75 -5.60 -5.65
C ARG A 63 5.72 -5.53 -4.48
N LEU A 64 6.34 -6.65 -4.14
CA LEU A 64 7.30 -6.75 -3.04
C LEU A 64 8.73 -6.52 -3.53
N TYR A 65 9.47 -5.69 -2.80
CA TYR A 65 10.86 -5.34 -3.04
C TYR A 65 11.69 -5.56 -1.78
N ARG A 66 12.96 -5.93 -1.98
CA ARG A 66 14.00 -5.79 -0.96
C ARG A 66 14.78 -4.51 -1.24
N VAL A 67 14.77 -3.60 -0.28
CA VAL A 67 15.45 -2.31 -0.33
C VAL A 67 16.86 -2.46 0.24
N THR A 68 17.86 -2.32 -0.62
CA THR A 68 19.26 -2.31 -0.21
C THR A 68 19.76 -0.85 -0.22
N PRO A 69 20.21 -0.30 0.92
CA PRO A 69 20.77 1.05 0.94
C PRO A 69 22.03 1.10 0.09
N LEU A 70 22.12 2.09 -0.79
CA LEU A 70 23.33 2.36 -1.56
C LEU A 70 24.11 3.47 -0.86
N ALA A 71 25.35 3.19 -0.49
CA ALA A 71 26.25 4.22 0.01
C ALA A 71 26.60 5.17 -1.14
N VAL A 72 26.31 6.47 -0.96
CA VAL A 72 26.75 7.52 -1.89
C VAL A 72 28.03 8.09 -1.32
N ALA A 73 29.10 8.08 -2.12
CA ALA A 73 30.42 8.63 -1.78
C ALA A 73 30.46 10.15 -2.00
#